data_AF-A0A951DA02-F1
#
_entry.id   AF-A0A951DA02-F1
#
_cell.length_a   1.000
_cell.length_b   1.000
_cell.length_c   1.000
_cell.angle_alpha   90.00
_cell.angle_beta   90.00
_cell.angle_gamma   90.00
#
_symmetry.space_group_name_H-M   'P 1'
#
loop_
_entity.id
_entity.type
_entity.pdbx_description
1 polymer ?
#
loop_
_entity_poly.entity_id
_entity_poly.type
_entity_poly.pdbx_seq_one_letter_code
_entity_poly.pdbx_strand_id
1 'polypeptide(L)' 'MSRRRIYLDAGCHDEFFLDLAAKAFSDELGRLGIEHSLELFEGNHDGVDRRIPAAIAELINALH' A
#
# COMPACT_ATOMS: atom_id res chain seq x y z
N MET A 1 4.23 -5.60 -22.92
CA MET A 1 4.99 -5.61 -21.65
C MET A 1 3.99 -5.62 -20.51
N SER A 2 4.07 -6.53 -19.54
CA SER A 2 3.23 -6.52 -18.33
C SER A 2 3.78 -5.45 -17.38
N ARG A 3 2.96 -4.45 -17.04
CA ARG A 3 3.28 -3.47 -15.99
C ARG A 3 2.95 -4.12 -14.65
N ARG A 4 3.95 -4.25 -13.79
CA ARG A 4 3.79 -4.75 -12.42
C ARG A 4 4.02 -3.57 -11.47
N ARG A 5 3.03 -3.28 -10.63
CA ARG A 5 3.10 -2.27 -9.57
C ARG A 5 2.64 -2.93 -8.28
N ILE A 6 3.33 -2.63 -7.19
CA ILE A 6 2.92 -2.98 -5.84
C ILE A 6 2.58 -1.67 -5.14
N TYR A 7 1.34 -1.57 -4.66
CA TYR A 7 0.86 -0.46 -3.86
C TYR A 7 0.37 -1.03 -2.53
N LEU A 8 0.87 -0.48 -1.43
CA LEU A 8 0.51 -0.85 -0.07
C LEU A 8 -0.14 0.37 0.58
N ASP A 9 -1.25 0.18 1.28
CA ASP A 9 -1.77 1.18 2.20
C ASP A 9 -2.31 0.56 3.49
N ALA A 10 -2.24 1.33 4.57
CA ALA A 10 -2.72 0.91 5.89
C ALA A 10 -3.06 2.10 6.79
N GLY A 11 -4.01 1.90 7.70
CA GLY A 11 -4.37 2.90 8.71
C GLY A 11 -3.34 2.93 9.84
N CYS A 12 -2.85 4.11 10.23
CA CYS A 12 -1.85 4.29 11.29
C CYS A 12 -2.30 3.79 12.68
N HIS A 13 -3.59 3.55 12.87
CA HIS A 13 -4.20 3.10 14.13
C HIS A 13 -4.90 1.73 13.95
N ASP A 14 -4.43 0.92 13.00
CA ASP A 14 -4.96 -0.42 12.77
C ASP A 14 -4.82 -1.30 14.03
N GLU A 15 -5.94 -1.76 14.56
CA GLU A 15 -6.04 -2.54 15.80
C GLU A 15 -5.41 -3.94 15.69
N PHE A 16 -5.10 -4.40 14.47
CA PHE A 16 -4.42 -5.65 14.19
C PHE A 16 -2.94 -5.45 13.83
N PHE A 17 -2.44 -4.21 13.96
CA PHE A 17 -1.05 -3.83 13.68
C PHE A 17 -0.64 -4.06 12.21
N LEU A 18 -1.58 -3.97 11.27
CA LEU A 18 -1.26 -4.16 9.84
C LEU A 18 -0.45 -3.00 9.25
N ASP A 19 -0.44 -1.83 9.88
CA ASP A 19 0.47 -0.73 9.55
C ASP A 19 1.93 -1.13 9.79
N LEU A 20 2.21 -1.81 10.90
CA LEU A 20 3.55 -2.33 11.20
C LEU A 20 3.95 -3.41 10.20
N ALA A 21 3.01 -4.31 9.85
CA ALA A 21 3.24 -5.33 8.83
C ALA A 21 3.50 -4.70 7.45
N ALA A 22 2.73 -3.69 7.05
CA ALA A 22 2.89 -2.97 5.78
C ALA A 22 4.24 -2.26 5.70
N LYS A 23 4.68 -1.62 6.79
CA LYS A 23 6.02 -1.00 6.89
C LYS A 23 7.12 -2.05 6.78
N ALA A 24 7.04 -3.13 7.55
CA ALA A 24 8.03 -4.20 7.52
C ALA A 24 8.13 -4.85 6.13
N PHE A 25 7.00 -5.02 5.45
CA PHE A 25 6.98 -5.55 4.09
C PHE A 25 7.59 -4.56 3.08
N SER A 26 7.25 -3.28 3.18
CA SER A 26 7.86 -2.20 2.37
C SER A 26 9.38 -2.15 2.55
N ASP A 27 9.87 -2.24 3.78
CA ASP A 27 11.30 -2.26 4.08
C ASP A 27 12.01 -3.44 3.38
N GLU A 28 11.42 -4.64 3.41
CA GLU A 28 12.01 -5.81 2.75
C GLU A 28 11.96 -5.71 1.22
N LEU A 29 10.87 -5.22 0.64
CA LEU A 29 10.81 -4.92 -0.80
C LEU A 29 11.90 -3.91 -1.20
N GLY A 30 12.12 -2.89 -0.38
CA GLY A 30 13.18 -1.90 -0.58
C GLY A 30 14.57 -2.51 -0.52
N ARG A 31 14.83 -3.41 0.43
CA ARG A 31 16.10 -4.17 0.53
C ARG A 31 16.36 -5.04 -0.70
N LEU A 32 15.31 -5.56 -1.32
CA LEU A 32 15.39 -6.35 -2.55
C LEU A 32 15.41 -5.51 -3.84
N GLY A 33 15.35 -4.18 -3.72
CA GLY A 33 15.32 -3.27 -4.87
C GLY A 33 14.03 -3.36 -5.70
N ILE A 34 12.94 -3.83 -5.10
CA ILE A 34 11.64 -3.96 -5.76
C ILE A 34 10.92 -2.62 -5.66
N GLU A 35 10.54 -2.04 -6.81
CA GLU A 35 9.77 -0.81 -6.85
C GLU A 35 8.35 -1.02 -6.30
N HIS A 36 7.98 -0.21 -5.32
CA HIS A 36 6.68 -0.24 -4.66
C HIS A 36 6.40 1.13 -4.02
N SER A 37 5.16 1.35 -3.60
CA SER A 37 4.77 2.49 -2.77
C SER A 37 4.01 2.04 -1.54
N LEU A 38 4.18 2.79 -0.45
CA LEU A 38 3.47 2.64 0.81
C LEU A 38 2.82 3.97 1.18
N GLU A 39 1.52 3.95 1.46
CA GLU A 39 0.78 5.07 2.01
C GLU A 39 0.16 4.71 3.35
N LEU A 40 0.58 5.40 4.40
CA LEU A 40 -0.10 5.30 5.69
C LEU A 40 -1.10 6.45 5.82
N PHE A 41 -2.31 6.14 6.28
CA PHE A 41 -3.37 7.13 6.43
C PHE A 41 -3.93 7.17 7.85
N GLU A 42 -4.54 8.30 8.20
CA GLU A 42 -5.23 8.44 9.47
C GLU A 42 -6.49 7.54 9.49
N GLY A 43 -6.45 6.46 10.27
CA GLY A 43 -7.55 5.50 10.36
C GLY A 43 -7.17 4.18 11.02
N ASN A 44 -8.20 3.33 11.17
CA ASN A 44 -8.14 1.99 11.74
C ASN A 44 -8.14 0.92 10.64
N HIS A 45 -8.36 -0.34 10.99
CA HIS A 45 -8.54 -1.43 10.03
C HIS A 45 -9.82 -1.29 9.20
N ASP A 46 -10.88 -0.77 9.82
CA ASP A 46 -12.21 -0.65 9.21
C ASP A 46 -12.37 0.56 8.29
N GLY A 47 -13.32 0.47 7.35
CA GLY A 47 -13.68 1.58 6.46
C GLY A 47 -12.64 1.88 5.38
N VAL A 48 -11.84 0.87 5.02
CA VAL A 48 -10.82 0.94 3.95
C VAL A 48 -11.42 0.85 2.55
N ASP A 49 -12.69 0.50 2.41
CA ASP A 49 -13.42 0.49 1.14
C ASP A 49 -13.35 1.85 0.41
N ARG A 50 -13.39 2.96 1.17
CA ARG A 50 -13.22 4.31 0.64
C ARG A 50 -11.86 4.58 -0.01
N ARG A 51 -10.85 3.74 0.27
CA ARG A 51 -9.48 3.84 -0.25
C ARG A 51 -9.30 3.10 -1.58
N ILE A 52 -10.18 2.15 -1.90
CA ILE A 52 -10.11 1.36 -3.14
C ILE A 52 -10.02 2.24 -4.40
N PRO A 53 -10.77 3.36 -4.54
CA PRO A 53 -10.61 4.26 -5.69
C PRO A 53 -9.20 4.84 -5.84
N ALA A 54 -8.54 5.22 -4.74
CA ALA A 54 -7.18 5.74 -4.76
C ALA A 54 -6.17 4.65 -5.15
N ALA A 55 -6.31 3.45 -4.57
CA ALA A 55 -5.49 2.30 -4.92
C ALA A 55 -5.63 1.93 -6.41
N ILE A 56 -6.84 1.96 -6.96
CA ILE A 56 -7.08 1.72 -8.39
C ILE A 56 -6.42 2.81 -9.25
N ALA A 57 -6.51 4.08 -8.86
CA ALA A 57 -5.88 5.17 -9.61
C ALA A 57 -4.36 4.99 -9.72
N GLU A 58 -3.70 4.55 -8.64
CA GLU A 58 -2.27 4.20 -8.65
C GLU A 58 -1.95 3.06 -9.64
N LEU A 59 -2.80 2.03 -9.68
CA LEU A 59 -2.62 0.93 -10.62
C LEU A 59 -2.85 1.36 -12.08
N ILE A 60 -3.82 2.24 -12.34
CA ILE A 60 -4.06 2.79 -13.68
C ILE A 60 -2.85 3.62 -14.14
N ASN A 61 -2.28 4.47 -13.28
CA ASN A 61 -1.08 5.25 -13.59
C ASN A 61 0.09 4.35 -14.02
N ALA A 62 0.19 3.15 -13.44
CA ALA A 62 1.23 2.20 -13.81
C ALA A 62 1.04 1.59 -15.22
N LEU A 63 -0.10 1.75 -15.88
CA LEU A 63 -0.37 1.22 -17.23
C LEU A 63 0.20 2.07 -18.37
N HIS A 64 0.52 3.36 -18.11
CA HIS A 64 0.96 4.34 -19.13
C HIS A 64 2.48 4.38 -19.29
#